data_AF-J4TDI0-F1
#
_entry.id   AF-J4TDI0-F1
#
_cell.length_a   1.000
_cell.length_b   1.000
_cell.length_c   1.000
_cell.angle_alpha   90.00
_cell.angle_beta   90.00
_cell.angle_gamma   90.00
#
_symmetry.space_group_name_H-M   'P 1'
#
loop_
_entity.id
_entity.type
_entity.pdbx_description
1 polymer ?
#
loop_
_entity_poly.entity_id
_entity_poly.type
_entity_poly.pdbx_seq_one_letter_code
_entity_poly.pdbx_strand_id
1 'polypeptide(L)'
;MKNETISKYNEILESELRQYLVEDDVNDILYKTMRRFEETEKLSKLTSNESHSKRIKKSNTKLDIENAIYEYTENEDLQKVLFDFVDMRQEIKKPINTKATLTRLFNKLDRLSKNNDKIKIELLEKSIINNWQDIWATNDNTQDNEKSFVRTPSLAGQELEDFLLDKNDLDSF
;
A
#
# COMPACT_ATOMS: atom_id res chain seq x y z
N MET A 1 -64.47 -37.07 1.37
CA MET A 1 -64.95 -36.55 0.07
C MET A 1 -64.39 -35.15 -0.09
N LYS A 2 -63.51 -34.90 -1.07
CA LYS A 2 -63.10 -33.53 -1.39
C LYS A 2 -64.36 -32.79 -1.85
N ASN A 3 -64.65 -31.63 -1.26
CA ASN A 3 -65.85 -30.87 -1.60
C ASN A 3 -65.70 -30.44 -3.07
N GLU A 4 -66.49 -31.06 -3.94
CA GLU A 4 -66.40 -30.93 -5.40
C GLU A 4 -66.59 -29.47 -5.83
N THR A 5 -67.44 -28.73 -5.10
CA THR A 5 -67.65 -27.30 -5.28
C THR A 5 -66.39 -26.48 -4.99
N ILE A 6 -65.63 -26.83 -3.94
CA ILE A 6 -64.37 -26.15 -3.59
C ILE A 6 -63.30 -26.44 -4.64
N SER A 7 -63.26 -27.67 -5.17
CA SER A 7 -62.29 -28.03 -6.21
C SER A 7 -62.54 -27.26 -7.50
N LYS A 8 -63.81 -27.15 -7.89
CA LYS A 8 -64.23 -26.40 -9.08
C LYS A 8 -63.98 -24.90 -8.92
N TYR A 9 -64.20 -24.36 -7.72
CA TYR A 9 -63.89 -22.96 -7.40
C TYR A 9 -62.39 -22.68 -7.52
N ASN A 10 -61.55 -23.54 -6.95
CA ASN A 10 -60.09 -23.38 -7.01
C ASN A 10 -59.57 -23.44 -8.45
N GLU A 11 -60.11 -24.33 -9.28
CA GLU A 11 -59.72 -24.45 -10.68
C GLU A 11 -60.07 -23.19 -11.50
N ILE A 12 -61.25 -22.62 -11.27
CA ILE A 12 -61.65 -21.35 -11.90
C ILE A 12 -60.75 -20.20 -11.43
N LEU A 13 -60.45 -20.14 -10.13
CA LEU A 13 -59.63 -19.09 -9.54
C LEU A 13 -58.18 -19.16 -10.04
N GLU A 14 -57.61 -20.36 -10.22
CA GLU A 14 -56.32 -20.55 -10.88
C GLU A 14 -56.32 -20.09 -12.34
N SER A 15 -57.42 -20.32 -13.07
CA SER A 15 -57.53 -19.89 -14.46
C SER A 15 -57.60 -18.36 -14.61
N GLU A 16 -58.31 -17.68 -13.73
CA GLU A 16 -58.37 -16.20 -13.70
C GLU A 16 -57.03 -15.60 -13.26
N LEU A 17 -56.37 -16.17 -12.25
CA LEU A 17 -55.05 -15.68 -11.82
C LEU A 17 -53.99 -15.78 -12.94
N ARG A 18 -54.07 -16.79 -13.80
CA ARG A 18 -53.21 -16.91 -14.99
C ARG A 18 -53.46 -15.84 -16.05
N GLN A 19 -54.67 -15.28 -16.11
CA GLN A 19 -55.01 -14.17 -17.00
C GLN A 19 -54.39 -12.84 -16.52
N TYR A 20 -54.22 -12.66 -15.20
CA TYR A 20 -53.74 -11.43 -14.57
C TYR A 20 -52.24 -11.43 -14.20
N LEU A 21 -51.61 -12.61 -14.09
CA LEU A 21 -50.15 -12.68 -14.10
C LEU A 21 -49.69 -12.37 -15.53
N VAL A 22 -49.37 -11.11 -15.78
CA VAL A 22 -48.58 -10.72 -16.94
C VAL A 22 -47.29 -11.53 -16.85
N GLU A 23 -47.18 -12.58 -17.66
CA GLU A 23 -45.89 -13.15 -18.03
C GLU A 23 -45.11 -12.03 -18.74
N ASP A 24 -44.55 -11.08 -17.98
CA ASP A 24 -43.25 -10.55 -18.33
C ASP A 24 -42.29 -11.72 -18.12
N ASP A 25 -42.29 -12.48 -19.21
CA ASP A 25 -41.87 -13.84 -19.45
C ASP A 25 -40.53 -14.08 -18.77
N VAL A 26 -40.49 -14.95 -17.76
CA VAL A 26 -39.24 -15.35 -17.11
C VAL A 26 -38.21 -15.79 -18.16
N ASN A 27 -38.68 -16.31 -19.31
CA ASN A 27 -37.84 -16.60 -20.46
C ASN A 27 -37.28 -15.36 -21.16
N ASP A 28 -38.03 -14.26 -21.28
CA ASP A 28 -37.53 -13.00 -21.83
C ASP A 28 -36.51 -12.35 -20.89
N ILE A 29 -36.72 -12.43 -19.58
CA ILE A 29 -35.72 -12.03 -18.58
C ILE A 29 -34.46 -12.88 -18.72
N LEU A 30 -34.61 -14.21 -18.81
CA LEU A 30 -33.52 -15.16 -18.96
C LEU A 30 -32.76 -14.98 -20.29
N TYR A 31 -33.47 -14.69 -21.37
CA TYR A 31 -32.89 -14.43 -22.68
C TYR A 31 -32.11 -13.11 -22.68
N LYS A 32 -32.69 -12.05 -22.11
CA LYS A 32 -32.02 -10.75 -21.95
C LYS A 32 -30.78 -10.85 -21.06
N THR A 33 -30.81 -11.62 -19.97
CA THR A 33 -29.64 -11.83 -19.10
C THR A 33 -28.55 -12.66 -19.79
N MET A 34 -28.91 -13.77 -20.44
CA MET A 34 -27.97 -14.62 -21.18
C MET A 34 -27.25 -13.83 -22.27
N ARG A 35 -27.99 -13.03 -23.05
CA ARG A 35 -27.45 -12.19 -24.12
C ARG A 35 -26.46 -11.15 -23.59
N ARG A 36 -26.80 -10.46 -22.50
CA ARG A 36 -25.88 -9.50 -21.85
C ARG A 36 -24.60 -10.17 -21.36
N PHE A 37 -24.70 -11.37 -20.78
CA PHE A 37 -23.52 -12.12 -20.32
C PHE A 37 -22.58 -12.49 -21.47
N GLU A 38 -23.09 -12.99 -22.59
CA GLU A 38 -22.28 -13.30 -23.77
C GLU A 38 -21.57 -12.07 -24.35
N GLU A 39 -22.23 -10.91 -24.35
CA GLU A 39 -21.63 -9.65 -24.79
C GLU A 39 -20.46 -9.25 -23.87
N THR A 40 -20.60 -9.39 -22.55
CA THR A 40 -19.50 -9.13 -21.60
C THR A 40 -18.32 -10.08 -21.76
N GLU A 41 -18.57 -11.37 -22.02
CA GLU A 41 -17.54 -12.39 -22.30
C GLU A 41 -16.80 -12.13 -23.63
N LYS A 42 -17.50 -11.64 -24.65
CA LYS A 42 -16.88 -11.25 -25.93
C LYS A 42 -16.01 -10.01 -25.74
N LEU A 43 -16.47 -9.02 -24.98
CA LEU A 43 -15.68 -7.83 -24.65
C LEU A 43 -14.42 -8.19 -23.86
N SER A 44 -14.52 -9.06 -22.84
CA SER A 44 -13.36 -9.50 -22.04
C SER A 44 -12.30 -10.24 -22.88
N LYS A 45 -12.74 -11.04 -23.86
CA LYS A 45 -11.85 -11.73 -24.80
C LYS A 45 -11.21 -10.77 -25.78
N LEU A 46 -11.91 -9.73 -26.23
CA LEU A 46 -11.34 -8.69 -27.08
C LEU A 46 -10.31 -7.85 -26.32
N THR A 47 -10.57 -7.50 -25.05
CA THR A 47 -9.58 -6.79 -24.21
C THR A 47 -8.35 -7.65 -23.89
N SER A 48 -8.47 -8.98 -23.89
CA SER A 48 -7.35 -9.91 -23.71
C SER A 48 -6.51 -10.17 -24.97
N ASN A 49 -7.07 -9.95 -26.17
CA ASN A 49 -6.42 -10.41 -27.42
C ASN A 49 -5.76 -9.30 -28.25
N GLU A 50 -5.87 -8.04 -27.85
CA GLU A 50 -5.11 -6.95 -28.48
C GLU A 50 -4.12 -6.36 -27.49
N SER A 51 -2.87 -6.82 -27.62
CA SER A 51 -1.61 -6.34 -27.01
C SER A 51 -1.04 -7.09 -25.79
N HIS A 52 -0.01 -7.91 -26.11
CA HIS A 52 1.13 -8.28 -25.25
C HIS A 52 1.00 -9.45 -24.24
N SER A 53 0.84 -10.64 -24.82
CA SER A 53 1.44 -11.89 -24.36
C SER A 53 2.98 -11.75 -24.17
N LYS A 54 3.38 -11.16 -23.03
CA LYS A 54 4.73 -11.23 -22.39
C LYS A 54 4.82 -10.58 -21.00
N ARG A 55 3.72 -10.06 -20.41
CA ARG A 55 3.75 -9.30 -19.13
C ARG A 55 2.97 -9.88 -17.94
N ILE A 56 2.55 -11.15 -17.95
CA ILE A 56 1.71 -11.74 -16.88
C ILE A 56 2.53 -12.18 -15.64
N LYS A 57 3.67 -11.53 -15.36
CA LYS A 57 4.33 -11.61 -14.04
C LYS A 57 4.35 -10.27 -13.29
N LYS A 58 3.77 -9.20 -13.87
CA LYS A 58 3.88 -7.83 -13.34
C LYS A 58 2.57 -7.29 -12.71
N SER A 59 1.46 -8.01 -12.79
CA SER A 59 0.16 -7.55 -12.24
C SER A 59 0.01 -7.82 -10.74
N ASN A 60 0.53 -8.94 -10.22
CA ASN A 60 0.46 -9.23 -8.78
C ASN A 60 1.23 -8.20 -7.96
N THR A 61 2.35 -7.67 -8.47
CA THR A 61 3.21 -6.75 -7.72
C THR A 61 2.59 -5.37 -7.50
N LYS A 62 1.74 -4.87 -8.40
CA LYS A 62 1.12 -3.53 -8.22
C LYS A 62 -0.02 -3.59 -7.20
N LEU A 63 -0.88 -4.59 -7.33
CA LEU A 63 -1.95 -4.89 -6.36
C LEU A 63 -1.39 -5.16 -4.96
N ASP A 64 -0.26 -5.86 -4.89
CA ASP A 64 0.42 -6.14 -3.62
C ASP A 64 1.01 -4.90 -2.93
N ILE A 65 1.34 -3.85 -3.67
CA ILE A 65 1.84 -2.58 -3.11
C ILE A 65 0.68 -1.75 -2.59
N GLU A 66 -0.40 -1.63 -3.38
CA GLU A 66 -1.62 -0.92 -2.99
C GLU A 66 -2.20 -1.50 -1.69
N ASN A 67 -2.40 -2.82 -1.64
CA ASN A 67 -2.88 -3.50 -0.44
C ASN A 67 -1.97 -3.26 0.77
N ALA A 68 -0.65 -3.29 0.58
CA ALA A 68 0.28 -3.06 1.68
C ALA A 68 0.28 -1.60 2.19
N ILE A 69 -0.08 -0.62 1.37
CA ILE A 69 -0.28 0.78 1.81
C ILE A 69 -1.56 0.89 2.63
N TYR A 70 -2.66 0.28 2.17
CA TYR A 70 -3.94 0.28 2.91
C TYR A 70 -3.85 -0.46 4.24
N GLU A 71 -3.09 -1.55 4.31
CA GLU A 71 -2.84 -2.29 5.56
C GLU A 71 -2.00 -1.49 6.57
N TYR A 72 -1.17 -0.56 6.11
CA TYR A 72 -0.24 0.18 6.96
C TYR A 72 -0.88 1.37 7.67
N THR A 73 -1.81 2.09 7.03
CA THR A 73 -2.41 3.29 7.61
C THR A 73 -3.84 3.50 7.12
N GLU A 74 -4.71 3.97 8.01
CA GLU A 74 -6.08 4.38 7.70
C GLU A 74 -6.17 5.87 7.27
N ASN A 75 -5.08 6.63 7.44
CA ASN A 75 -5.06 8.07 7.15
C ASN A 75 -4.94 8.33 5.64
N GLU A 76 -5.99 8.88 5.04
CA GLU A 76 -6.09 9.17 3.61
C GLU A 76 -4.94 10.06 3.09
N ASP A 77 -4.53 11.07 3.86
CA ASP A 77 -3.45 11.99 3.47
C ASP A 77 -2.11 11.25 3.38
N LEU A 78 -1.82 10.39 4.36
CA LEU A 78 -0.60 9.59 4.37
C LEU A 78 -0.60 8.54 3.26
N GLN A 79 -1.73 7.90 2.98
CA GLN A 79 -1.87 6.98 1.85
C GLN A 79 -1.56 7.68 0.52
N LYS A 80 -2.14 8.87 0.30
CA LYS A 80 -1.91 9.64 -0.92
C LYS A 80 -0.43 9.93 -1.13
N VAL A 81 0.25 10.41 -0.09
CA VAL A 81 1.68 10.75 -0.17
C VAL A 81 2.54 9.50 -0.38
N LEU A 82 2.15 8.35 0.17
CA LEU A 82 2.80 7.06 -0.11
C LEU A 82 2.64 6.64 -1.57
N PHE A 83 1.46 6.82 -2.17
CA PHE A 83 1.26 6.59 -3.60
C PHE A 83 2.10 7.52 -4.46
N ASP A 84 2.12 8.82 -4.14
CA ASP A 84 2.95 9.82 -4.83
C ASP A 84 4.45 9.44 -4.75
N PHE A 85 4.91 8.89 -3.61
CA PHE A 85 6.27 8.38 -3.46
C PHE A 85 6.54 7.14 -4.32
N VAL A 86 5.59 6.20 -4.39
CA VAL A 86 5.71 5.01 -5.26
C VAL A 86 5.80 5.42 -6.73
N ASP A 87 5.01 6.39 -7.15
CA ASP A 87 5.00 6.91 -8.52
C ASP A 87 6.32 7.64 -8.84
N MET A 88 6.80 8.50 -7.95
CA MET A 88 8.13 9.12 -8.04
C MET A 88 9.24 8.08 -8.19
N ARG A 89 9.17 6.95 -7.45
CA ARG A 89 10.14 5.84 -7.57
C ARG A 89 10.12 5.19 -8.97
N GLN A 90 8.97 5.16 -9.64
CA GLN A 90 8.88 4.70 -11.04
C GLN A 90 9.58 5.69 -11.98
N GLU A 91 9.36 6.99 -11.79
CA GLU A 91 9.92 8.05 -12.63
C GLU A 91 11.46 8.07 -12.61
N ILE A 92 12.07 7.94 -11.42
CA ILE A 92 13.53 7.84 -11.28
C ILE A 92 14.11 6.47 -11.72
N LYS A 93 13.28 5.60 -12.33
CA LYS A 93 13.63 4.25 -12.80
C LYS A 93 14.13 3.32 -11.69
N LYS A 94 13.66 3.54 -10.45
CA LYS A 94 13.97 2.70 -9.27
C LYS A 94 12.68 2.20 -8.62
N PRO A 95 11.85 1.45 -9.36
CA PRO A 95 10.53 1.03 -8.90
C PRO A 95 10.62 0.21 -7.61
N ILE A 96 9.62 0.36 -6.75
CA ILE A 96 9.42 -0.55 -5.62
C ILE A 96 8.79 -1.82 -6.20
N ASN A 97 9.50 -2.95 -6.13
CA ASN A 97 9.06 -4.22 -6.74
C ASN A 97 8.70 -5.30 -5.70
N THR A 98 9.03 -5.07 -4.43
CA THR A 98 8.96 -6.11 -3.39
C THR A 98 8.28 -5.57 -2.14
N LYS A 99 7.34 -6.33 -1.55
CA LYS A 99 6.70 -5.99 -0.26
C LYS A 99 7.72 -5.69 0.84
N ALA A 100 8.80 -6.45 0.92
CA ALA A 100 9.87 -6.25 1.90
C ALA A 100 10.51 -4.84 1.83
N THR A 101 10.61 -4.24 0.63
CA THR A 101 11.10 -2.86 0.48
C THR A 101 10.13 -1.85 1.09
N LEU A 102 8.83 -2.08 0.90
CA LEU A 102 7.77 -1.24 1.47
C LEU A 102 7.70 -1.39 3.00
N THR A 103 7.76 -2.62 3.52
CA THR A 103 7.86 -2.87 4.97
C THR A 103 9.06 -2.17 5.59
N ARG A 104 10.21 -2.17 4.91
CA ARG A 104 11.42 -1.47 5.39
C ARG A 104 11.24 0.05 5.38
N LEU A 105 10.51 0.59 4.40
CA LEU A 105 10.14 1.99 4.32
C LEU A 105 9.25 2.39 5.50
N PHE A 106 8.19 1.61 5.75
CA PHE A 106 7.26 1.80 6.86
C PHE A 106 7.97 1.78 8.22
N ASN A 107 8.77 0.75 8.49
CA ASN A 107 9.56 0.68 9.72
C ASN A 107 10.51 1.87 9.90
N LYS A 108 11.05 2.41 8.79
CA LYS A 108 11.91 3.59 8.83
C LYS A 108 11.10 4.85 9.12
N LEU A 109 9.92 5.00 8.50
CA LEU A 109 8.99 6.08 8.77
C LEU A 109 8.59 6.10 10.24
N ASP A 110 8.15 4.98 10.80
CA ASP A 110 7.75 4.88 12.21
C ASP A 110 8.87 5.26 13.16
N ARG A 111 10.10 4.82 12.87
CA ARG A 111 11.29 5.15 13.66
C ARG A 111 11.63 6.64 13.62
N LEU A 112 11.51 7.27 12.46
CA LEU A 112 11.89 8.68 12.28
C LEU A 112 10.79 9.65 12.74
N SER A 113 9.52 9.24 12.67
CA SER A 113 8.38 10.08 13.01
C SER A 113 7.88 9.93 14.45
N LYS A 114 8.51 9.04 15.24
CA LYS A 114 8.03 8.65 16.58
C LYS A 114 6.53 8.25 16.53
N ASN A 115 6.14 7.57 15.44
CA ASN A 115 4.77 7.16 15.12
C ASN A 115 3.73 8.29 14.96
N ASN A 116 4.16 9.50 14.57
CA ASN A 116 3.26 10.63 14.26
C ASN A 116 3.06 10.77 12.75
N ASP A 117 1.82 10.63 12.28
CA ASP A 117 1.48 10.63 10.86
C ASP A 117 1.82 11.95 10.15
N LYS A 118 1.70 13.10 10.83
CA LYS A 118 2.06 14.40 10.23
C LYS A 118 3.56 14.47 9.89
N ILE A 119 4.40 13.96 10.78
CA ILE A 119 5.85 13.91 10.55
C ILE A 119 6.19 12.90 9.46
N LYS A 120 5.44 11.78 9.35
CA LYS A 120 5.61 10.81 8.24
C LYS A 120 5.32 11.47 6.88
N ILE A 121 4.26 12.27 6.79
CA ILE A 121 3.86 13.00 5.59
C ILE A 121 4.96 13.98 5.17
N GLU A 122 5.36 14.91 6.06
CA GLU A 122 6.38 15.92 5.74
C GLU A 122 7.69 15.29 5.25
N LEU A 123 8.06 14.17 5.87
CA LEU A 123 9.27 13.44 5.57
C LEU A 123 9.21 12.75 4.19
N LEU A 124 8.06 12.21 3.81
CA LEU A 124 7.83 11.68 2.46
C LEU A 124 7.79 12.80 1.42
N GLU A 125 7.09 13.89 1.68
CA GLU A 125 7.00 15.03 0.77
C GLU A 125 8.39 15.61 0.44
N LYS A 126 9.24 15.78 1.46
CA LYS A 126 10.64 16.19 1.26
C LYS A 126 11.40 15.20 0.38
N SER A 127 11.18 13.92 0.57
CA SER A 127 11.80 12.87 -0.24
C SER A 127 11.37 12.95 -1.70
N ILE A 128 10.07 13.18 -1.94
CA ILE A 128 9.47 13.34 -3.28
C ILE A 128 10.05 14.57 -3.99
N ILE A 129 10.07 15.74 -3.33
CA ILE A 129 10.59 16.99 -3.89
C ILE A 129 12.05 16.84 -4.34
N ASN A 130 12.85 16.11 -3.55
CA ASN A 130 14.27 15.91 -3.83
C ASN A 130 14.57 14.64 -4.67
N ASN A 131 13.54 13.90 -5.11
CA ASN A 131 13.70 12.63 -5.83
C ASN A 131 14.59 11.60 -5.10
N TRP A 132 14.52 11.58 -3.76
CA TRP A 132 15.32 10.67 -2.96
C TRP A 132 14.77 9.25 -3.00
N GLN A 133 15.67 8.28 -3.10
CA GLN A 133 15.31 6.86 -3.06
C GLN A 133 14.92 6.42 -1.64
N ASP A 134 15.48 7.06 -0.62
CA ASP A 134 15.32 6.68 0.78
C ASP A 134 15.00 7.91 1.62
N ILE A 135 14.40 7.66 2.78
CA ILE A 135 13.83 8.69 3.64
C ILE A 135 14.87 9.12 4.69
N TRP A 136 15.05 10.43 4.90
CA TRP A 136 16.04 10.99 5.82
C TRP A 136 15.41 11.97 6.80
N ALA A 137 15.68 11.80 8.10
CA ALA A 137 15.24 12.77 9.10
C ALA A 137 15.77 14.15 8.78
N THR A 138 14.91 15.16 8.89
CA THR A 138 15.35 16.56 8.88
C THR A 138 15.82 16.94 10.29
N ASN A 139 16.81 17.84 10.36
CA ASN A 139 17.47 18.31 11.57
C ASN A 139 16.51 18.77 12.69
N ASP A 140 15.27 19.13 12.37
CA ASP A 140 14.26 19.52 13.36
C ASP A 140 13.72 18.35 14.19
N ASN A 141 13.84 17.11 13.69
CA ASN A 141 13.37 15.88 14.36
C ASN A 141 14.48 15.12 15.09
N THR A 142 15.74 15.57 14.98
CA THR A 142 16.90 14.96 15.64
C THR A 142 17.24 15.73 16.91
N GLN A 143 16.50 15.47 17.98
CA GLN A 143 16.95 15.79 19.34
C GLN A 143 17.60 14.59 20.05
N ASP A 144 17.85 13.49 19.34
CA ASP A 144 18.45 12.30 19.91
C ASP A 144 19.51 11.77 18.94
N ASN A 145 20.74 11.59 19.45
CA ASN A 145 21.97 11.16 18.76
C ASN A 145 22.88 12.27 18.23
N GLU A 146 23.20 13.26 19.06
CA GLU A 146 24.60 13.67 19.14
C GLU A 146 25.42 12.43 19.52
N LYS A 147 25.88 11.69 18.50
CA LYS A 147 27.07 10.87 18.67
C LYS A 147 28.12 11.87 19.09
N SER A 148 28.43 11.92 20.38
CA SER A 148 29.59 12.60 20.89
C SER A 148 30.78 12.10 20.08
N PHE A 149 31.18 12.91 19.09
CA PHE A 149 32.51 12.81 18.56
C PHE A 149 33.37 13.10 19.78
N VAL A 150 33.93 12.05 20.39
CA VAL A 150 34.86 12.20 21.49
C VAL A 150 35.92 13.12 20.93
N ARG A 151 35.91 14.40 21.32
CA ARG A 151 37.03 15.28 21.08
C ARG A 151 38.14 14.70 21.92
N THR A 152 38.93 13.78 21.36
CA THR A 152 40.22 13.45 21.94
C THR A 152 40.98 14.77 21.94
N PRO A 153 41.37 15.32 23.10
CA PRO A 153 42.25 16.46 23.11
C PRO A 153 43.53 15.99 22.40
N SER A 154 43.81 16.60 21.26
CA SER A 154 45.08 16.40 20.57
C SER A 154 46.13 17.12 21.40
N LEU A 155 46.68 16.45 22.41
CA LEU A 155 47.86 16.95 23.13
C LEU A 155 48.95 17.18 22.09
N ALA A 156 49.34 18.44 21.90
CA ALA A 156 50.43 18.79 21.02
C ALA A 156 51.75 18.58 21.77
N GLY A 157 52.69 17.87 21.16
CA GLY A 157 54.11 17.74 21.52
C GLY A 157 54.44 17.83 23.02
N GLN A 158 54.62 19.05 23.53
CA GLN A 158 55.00 19.35 24.91
C GLN A 158 54.06 18.75 25.96
N GLU A 159 52.75 18.78 25.76
CA GLU A 159 51.81 18.24 26.76
C GLU A 159 51.87 16.69 26.84
N LEU A 160 52.25 16.05 25.74
CA LEU A 160 52.42 14.60 25.63
C LEU A 160 53.74 14.15 26.28
N GLU A 161 54.80 14.94 26.13
CA GLU A 161 56.08 14.73 26.79
C GLU A 161 55.95 14.89 28.31
N ASP A 162 55.32 15.96 28.80
CA ASP A 162 55.10 16.17 30.23
C ASP A 162 54.25 15.05 30.86
N PHE A 163 53.22 14.56 30.17
CA PHE A 163 52.40 13.43 30.65
C PHE A 163 53.18 12.10 30.72
N LEU A 164 54.12 11.86 29.79
CA LEU A 164 54.96 10.67 29.79
C LEU A 164 56.08 10.76 30.83
N LEU A 165 56.54 11.98 31.15
CA LEU A 165 57.54 12.23 32.18
C LEU A 165 56.97 12.00 33.59
N ASP A 166 55.75 12.48 33.86
CA ASP A 166 55.02 12.28 35.13
C ASP A 166 54.74 10.79 35.44
N LYS A 167 54.64 9.96 34.40
CA LYS A 167 54.41 8.51 34.50
C LYS A 167 55.69 7.69 34.66
N ASN A 168 56.85 8.31 34.48
CA ASN A 168 58.17 7.67 34.50
C ASN A 168 58.97 8.04 35.76
N ASP A 169 58.28 8.36 36.86
CA ASP A 169 58.87 8.39 38.20
C ASP A 169 59.41 6.98 38.56
N LEU A 170 60.62 6.71 38.08
CA LEU A 170 61.42 5.53 38.37
C LEU A 170 62.17 5.67 39.70
N ASP A 171 61.87 6.70 40.51
CA ASP A 171 62.49 6.98 41.81
C ASP A 171 61.68 6.43 42.99
N SER A 172 60.68 5.58 42.72
CA SER A 172 60.00 4.75 43.71
C SER A 172 60.46 3.29 43.58
N PHE A 173 61.70 3.01 43.99
CA PHE A 173 62.17 1.66 44.33
C PHE A 173 62.77 1.65 45.73
#